data_AF-D6PKP1-F1
#
_entry.id   AF-D6PKP1-F1
#
_cell.length_a   1.000
_cell.length_b   1.000
_cell.length_c   1.000
_cell.angle_alpha   90.00
_cell.angle_beta   90.00
_cell.angle_gamma   90.00
#
_symmetry.space_group_name_H-M   'P 1'
#
loop_
_entity.id
_entity.type
_entity.pdbx_description
1 polymer ?
#
loop_
_entity_poly.entity_id
_entity_poly.type
_entity_poly.pdbx_seq_one_letter_code
_entity_poly.pdbx_strand_id
1 'polypeptide(L)'
;MNQVVITGVGVVSSIGNGIDDFWNSLKDGKSGITAVTRFEAGDIASQVASEVTDFNPEDFMDPKEVRRNDRYSHLALAASRYALADSNLSKDKLVPERTGVLVGSGIGGMETIEKQMTTLIERGPRRVLLS
;
A
#
# COMPACT_ATOMS: atom_id res chain seq x y z
N MET A 1 18.75 -28.85 2.32
CA MET A 1 17.67 -27.98 1.85
C MET A 1 16.79 -27.69 3.05
N ASN A 2 16.50 -26.42 3.35
CA ASN A 2 15.66 -26.06 4.49
C ASN A 2 14.19 -26.03 4.04
N GLN A 3 13.29 -26.52 4.90
CA GLN A 3 11.85 -26.33 4.68
C GLN A 3 11.49 -24.87 4.94
N VAL A 4 10.66 -24.32 4.05
CA VAL A 4 10.15 -22.94 4.15
C VAL A 4 8.65 -23.02 4.31
N VAL A 5 8.11 -22.29 5.29
CA VAL A 5 6.68 -22.26 5.61
C VAL A 5 6.19 -20.81 5.65
N ILE A 6 4.90 -20.61 5.37
CA ILE A 6 4.22 -19.33 5.54
C ILE A 6 3.68 -19.29 6.96
N THR A 7 4.12 -18.32 7.76
CA THR A 7 3.68 -18.15 9.15
C THR A 7 2.68 -17.02 9.32
N GLY A 8 2.57 -16.09 8.37
CA GLY A 8 1.57 -15.03 8.42
C GLY A 8 1.29 -14.43 7.05
N VAL A 9 0.07 -13.94 6.88
CA VAL A 9 -0.43 -13.32 5.66
C VAL A 9 -1.04 -11.95 6.01
N GLY A 10 -0.74 -10.96 5.19
CA GLY A 10 -1.29 -9.62 5.33
C GLY A 10 -1.75 -9.08 3.99
N VAL A 11 -2.94 -8.49 3.98
CA VAL A 11 -3.60 -7.99 2.77
C VAL A 11 -4.17 -6.61 3.06
N VAL A 12 -4.07 -5.72 2.09
CA VAL A 12 -4.78 -4.44 2.04
C VAL A 12 -5.41 -4.37 0.66
N SER A 13 -6.73 -4.28 0.59
CA SER A 13 -7.46 -4.39 -0.67
C SER A 13 -8.77 -3.60 -0.63
N SER A 14 -9.38 -3.43 -1.79
CA SER A 14 -10.70 -2.80 -1.96
C SER A 14 -11.85 -3.58 -1.32
N ILE A 15 -11.64 -4.82 -0.90
CA ILE A 15 -12.66 -5.67 -0.28
C ILE A 15 -12.34 -6.07 1.15
N GLY A 16 -11.27 -5.52 1.74
CA GLY A 16 -10.91 -5.78 3.14
C GLY A 16 -9.42 -5.62 3.42
N ASN A 17 -9.12 -5.27 4.66
CA ASN A 17 -7.77 -5.11 5.20
C ASN A 17 -7.56 -6.15 6.32
N GLY A 18 -6.42 -6.84 6.30
CA GLY A 18 -6.21 -8.03 7.11
C GLY A 18 -6.82 -9.29 6.47
N ILE A 19 -6.39 -10.46 6.95
CA ILE A 19 -6.73 -11.75 6.33
C ILE A 19 -8.21 -12.10 6.51
N ASP A 20 -8.80 -11.85 7.68
CA ASP A 20 -10.17 -12.23 8.00
C ASP A 20 -11.19 -11.45 7.15
N ASP A 21 -11.08 -10.12 7.12
CA ASP A 21 -11.98 -9.26 6.35
C ASP A 21 -11.87 -9.53 4.86
N PHE A 22 -10.64 -9.64 4.35
CA PHE A 22 -10.40 -9.97 2.94
C PHE A 22 -11.00 -11.33 2.58
N TRP A 23 -10.73 -12.37 3.38
CA TRP A 23 -11.15 -13.74 3.08
C TRP A 23 -12.66 -13.91 3.17
N ASN A 24 -13.30 -13.28 4.16
CA ASN A 24 -14.76 -13.33 4.29
C ASN A 24 -15.44 -12.60 3.13
N SER A 25 -15.01 -11.38 2.80
CA SER A 25 -15.53 -10.64 1.65
C SER A 25 -15.33 -11.37 0.33
N LEU A 26 -14.19 -12.05 0.15
CA LEU A 26 -13.91 -12.83 -1.05
C LEU A 26 -14.86 -14.03 -1.17
N LYS A 27 -15.07 -14.80 -0.10
CA LYS A 27 -16.03 -15.93 -0.09
C LYS A 27 -17.47 -15.48 -0.35
N ASP A 28 -17.83 -14.29 0.14
CA ASP A 28 -19.16 -13.69 -0.06
C ASP A 28 -19.35 -13.12 -1.47
N GLY A 29 -18.33 -13.15 -2.32
CA GLY A 29 -18.40 -12.62 -3.68
C GLY A 29 -18.52 -11.10 -3.74
N LYS A 30 -18.05 -10.38 -2.72
CA LYS A 30 -18.09 -8.91 -2.72
C LYS A 30 -17.20 -8.36 -3.83
N SER A 31 -17.75 -7.44 -4.62
CA SER A 31 -16.99 -6.68 -5.61
C SER A 31 -16.44 -5.41 -4.98
N GLY A 32 -15.14 -5.18 -5.12
CA GLY A 32 -14.51 -3.90 -4.78
C GLY A 32 -14.42 -2.93 -5.96
N ILE A 33 -15.11 -3.19 -7.08
CA ILE A 33 -15.14 -2.30 -8.24
C ILE A 33 -16.27 -1.28 -8.06
N THR A 34 -15.91 0.01 -8.08
CA THR A 34 -16.84 1.14 -7.96
C THR A 34 -16.49 2.21 -8.98
N ALA A 35 -17.27 3.30 -9.04
CA ALA A 35 -16.85 4.51 -9.72
C ALA A 35 -15.52 5.02 -9.14
N VAL A 36 -14.65 5.57 -9.98
CA VAL A 36 -13.40 6.22 -9.55
C VAL A 36 -13.75 7.40 -8.62
N THR A 37 -13.07 7.49 -7.47
CA THR A 37 -13.25 8.59 -6.52
C THR A 37 -11.94 9.29 -6.15
N ARG A 38 -10.79 8.69 -6.49
CA ARG A 38 -9.48 9.28 -6.16
C ARG A 38 -9.11 10.50 -7.01
N PHE A 39 -9.70 10.67 -8.18
CA PHE A 39 -9.46 11.80 -9.08
C PHE A 39 -10.68 12.03 -9.99
N GLU A 40 -10.75 13.21 -10.59
CA GLU A 40 -11.77 13.57 -11.59
C GLU A 40 -11.51 12.83 -12.90
N ALA A 41 -12.31 11.80 -13.19
CA ALA A 41 -12.07 10.91 -14.32
C ALA A 41 -12.44 11.53 -15.68
N GLY A 42 -13.30 12.56 -15.73
CA GLY A 42 -13.65 13.28 -16.97
C GLY A 42 -14.02 12.34 -18.12
N ASP A 43 -13.40 12.53 -19.28
CA ASP A 43 -13.66 11.75 -20.50
C ASP A 43 -12.78 10.48 -20.62
N ILE A 44 -12.12 10.03 -19.55
CA ILE A 44 -11.33 8.79 -19.57
C ILE A 44 -12.25 7.61 -19.89
N ALA A 45 -11.84 6.73 -20.81
CA ALA A 45 -12.71 5.63 -21.26
C ALA A 45 -13.18 4.71 -20.12
N SER A 46 -12.33 4.46 -19.11
CA SER A 46 -12.69 3.71 -17.90
C SER A 46 -13.06 4.65 -16.76
N GLN A 47 -14.30 4.54 -16.28
CA GLN A 47 -14.85 5.34 -15.18
C GLN A 47 -14.96 4.56 -13.86
N VAL A 48 -14.47 3.32 -13.84
CA VAL A 48 -14.49 2.43 -12.68
C VAL A 48 -13.09 2.00 -12.29
N ALA A 49 -12.89 1.76 -11.00
CA ALA A 49 -11.65 1.24 -10.42
C ALA A 49 -11.94 0.39 -9.19
N SER A 50 -10.93 -0.34 -8.73
CA SER A 50 -10.97 -1.06 -7.46
C SER A 50 -10.09 -0.35 -6.44
N GLU A 51 -10.66 0.66 -5.80
CA GLU A 51 -9.95 1.56 -4.89
C GLU A 51 -9.93 1.00 -3.46
N VAL A 52 -8.81 1.13 -2.77
CA VAL A 52 -8.76 0.94 -1.31
C VAL A 52 -9.26 2.24 -0.66
N THR A 53 -10.52 2.29 -0.23
CA THR A 53 -11.16 3.49 0.33
C THR A 53 -10.99 3.62 1.85
N ASP A 54 -11.07 2.50 2.57
CA ASP A 54 -11.03 2.46 4.04
C ASP A 54 -9.59 2.26 4.55
N PHE A 55 -8.67 3.14 4.13
CA PHE A 55 -7.26 3.05 4.50
C PHE A 55 -6.69 4.41 4.91
N ASN A 56 -6.27 4.50 6.17
CA ASN A 56 -5.51 5.62 6.70
C ASN A 56 -4.04 5.23 6.93
N PRO A 57 -3.07 5.83 6.21
CA PRO A 57 -1.65 5.50 6.38
C PRO A 57 -1.09 5.90 7.75
N GLU A 58 -1.67 6.91 8.42
CA GLU A 58 -1.22 7.36 9.74
C GLU A 58 -1.43 6.32 10.85
N ASP A 59 -2.29 5.32 10.62
CA ASP A 59 -2.48 4.20 11.55
C ASP A 59 -1.26 3.24 11.57
N PHE A 60 -0.38 3.33 10.55
CA PHE A 60 0.72 2.38 10.35
C PHE A 60 2.11 3.02 10.38
N MET A 61 2.21 4.33 10.23
CA MET A 61 3.48 5.06 10.21
C MET A 61 3.31 6.51 10.66
N ASP A 62 4.40 7.10 11.16
CA ASP A 62 4.40 8.48 11.61
C ASP A 62 4.04 9.45 10.45
N PRO A 63 3.37 10.59 10.73
CA PRO A 63 2.96 11.55 9.69
C PRO A 63 4.10 12.06 8.81
N LYS A 64 5.35 12.02 9.32
CA LYS A 64 6.54 12.37 8.54
C LYS A 64 6.82 11.35 7.44
N GLU A 65 6.66 10.06 7.73
CA GLU A 65 6.84 8.97 6.77
C GLU A 65 5.70 8.94 5.76
N VAL A 66 4.45 9.19 6.20
CA VAL A 66 3.29 9.32 5.30
C VAL A 66 3.52 10.37 4.21
N ARG A 67 4.17 11.49 4.55
CA ARG A 67 4.44 12.57 3.59
C ARG A 67 5.60 12.29 2.63
N ARG A 68 6.49 11.36 2.98
CA ARG A 68 7.73 11.08 2.23
C ARG A 68 7.62 9.87 1.32
N ASN A 69 6.61 9.04 1.53
CA ASN A 69 6.41 7.80 0.82
C ASN A 69 5.18 7.91 -0.10
N ASP A 70 5.21 7.15 -1.19
CA ASP A 70 4.08 7.05 -2.09
C ASP A 70 3.02 6.08 -1.54
N ARG A 71 1.79 6.17 -2.06
CA ARG A 71 0.69 5.30 -1.66
C ARG A 71 1.04 3.81 -1.79
N TYR A 72 1.79 3.38 -2.80
CA TYR A 72 2.16 1.96 -2.92
C TYR A 72 2.98 1.48 -1.71
N SER A 73 3.90 2.31 -1.21
CA SER A 73 4.69 2.02 -0.01
C SER A 73 3.81 1.99 1.24
N HIS A 74 2.82 2.88 1.32
CA HIS A 74 1.87 2.87 2.44
C HIS A 74 1.11 1.55 2.55
N LEU A 75 0.57 1.08 1.42
CA LEU A 75 -0.16 -0.18 1.34
C LEU A 75 0.75 -1.38 1.63
N ALA A 76 1.98 -1.39 1.07
CA ALA A 76 2.95 -2.44 1.32
C ALA A 76 3.37 -2.53 2.80
N LEU A 77 3.61 -1.39 3.46
CA LEU A 77 3.94 -1.35 4.88
C LEU A 77 2.77 -1.84 5.73
N ALA A 78 1.55 -1.37 5.45
CA ALA A 78 0.36 -1.80 6.18
C ALA A 78 0.10 -3.31 6.03
N ALA A 79 0.17 -3.85 4.81
CA ALA A 79 0.07 -5.29 4.57
C ALA A 79 1.16 -6.07 5.32
N SER A 80 2.40 -5.55 5.36
CA SER A 80 3.49 -6.16 6.13
C SER A 80 3.20 -6.16 7.64
N ARG A 81 2.54 -5.13 8.18
CA ARG A 81 2.10 -5.08 9.59
C ARG A 81 1.03 -6.13 9.88
N TYR A 82 0.05 -6.30 8.99
CA TYR A 82 -0.93 -7.38 9.12
C TYR A 82 -0.27 -8.77 9.10
N ALA A 83 0.69 -9.00 8.19
CA ALA A 83 1.39 -10.29 8.12
C ALA A 83 2.23 -10.59 9.38
N LEU A 84 2.91 -9.57 9.93
CA LEU A 84 3.66 -9.72 11.18
C LEU A 84 2.73 -10.00 12.37
N ALA A 85 1.56 -9.35 12.43
CA ALA A 85 0.56 -9.61 13.45
C ALA A 85 -0.01 -11.04 13.35
N ASP A 86 -0.38 -11.49 12.15
CA ASP A 86 -0.90 -12.84 11.88
C ASP A 86 0.12 -13.93 12.24
N SER A 87 1.42 -13.67 11.96
CA SER A 87 2.50 -14.59 12.35
C SER A 87 2.86 -14.58 13.84
N ASN A 88 2.27 -13.68 14.63
CA ASN A 88 2.61 -13.46 16.04
C ASN A 88 4.13 -13.19 16.26
N LEU A 89 4.76 -12.57 15.25
CA LEU A 89 6.19 -12.24 15.24
C LEU A 89 6.38 -10.79 15.68
N SER A 90 6.69 -10.62 16.96
CA SER A 90 6.95 -9.31 17.56
C SER A 90 8.36 -8.81 17.22
N LYS A 91 8.56 -7.49 17.30
CA LYS A 91 9.83 -6.84 16.92
C LYS A 91 11.03 -7.37 17.71
N ASP A 92 10.84 -7.73 18.97
CA ASP A 92 11.85 -8.33 19.86
C ASP A 92 12.27 -9.75 19.45
N LYS A 93 11.44 -10.46 18.68
CA LYS A 93 11.76 -11.79 18.13
C LYS A 93 12.51 -11.73 16.80
N LEU A 94 12.61 -10.56 16.19
CA LEU A 94 13.33 -10.38 14.93
C LEU A 94 14.83 -10.30 15.19
N VAL A 95 15.59 -11.24 14.62
CA VAL A 95 17.05 -11.19 14.59
C VAL A 95 17.46 -10.47 13.30
N PRO A 96 18.03 -9.24 13.35
CA PRO A 96 18.28 -8.43 12.17
C PRO A 96 19.10 -9.15 11.08
N GLU A 97 20.14 -9.88 11.47
CA GLU A 97 21.04 -10.61 10.56
C GLU A 97 20.37 -11.82 9.90
N ARG A 98 19.20 -12.24 10.41
CA ARG A 98 18.43 -13.39 9.93
C ARG A 98 17.05 -13.03 9.40
N THR A 99 16.72 -11.74 9.39
CA THR A 99 15.42 -11.24 8.94
C THR A 99 15.63 -10.41 7.69
N GLY A 100 15.19 -10.93 6.54
CA GLY A 100 15.19 -10.22 5.27
C GLY A 100 13.83 -9.64 4.93
N VAL A 101 13.83 -8.62 4.07
CA VAL A 101 12.62 -8.06 3.47
C VAL A 101 12.79 -8.12 1.95
N LEU A 102 11.80 -8.70 1.27
CA LEU A 102 11.70 -8.66 -0.18
C LEU A 102 10.30 -8.16 -0.54
N VAL A 103 10.23 -6.93 -1.07
CA VAL A 103 8.99 -6.29 -1.49
C VAL A 103 9.20 -5.74 -2.89
N GLY A 104 8.21 -5.96 -3.76
CA GLY A 104 8.21 -5.48 -5.14
C GLY A 104 6.99 -4.62 -5.43
N SER A 105 7.15 -3.68 -6.37
CA SER A 105 6.07 -2.91 -6.97
C SER A 105 6.29 -2.85 -8.47
N GLY A 106 5.24 -3.11 -9.26
CA GLY A 106 5.36 -3.14 -10.72
C GLY A 106 5.58 -1.76 -11.34
N ILE A 107 4.91 -0.74 -10.79
CA ILE A 107 4.92 0.64 -11.31
C ILE A 107 5.55 1.63 -10.31
N GLY A 108 5.64 1.27 -9.03
CA GLY A 108 6.21 2.14 -8.01
C GLY A 108 5.38 3.39 -7.76
N GLY A 109 6.07 4.51 -7.48
CA GLY A 109 5.47 5.76 -7.01
C GLY A 109 4.96 6.68 -8.12
N MET A 110 4.02 6.20 -8.92
CA MET A 110 3.46 6.97 -10.05
C MET A 110 2.80 8.27 -9.61
N GLU A 111 2.05 8.26 -8.49
CA GLU A 111 1.39 9.44 -7.95
C GLU A 111 2.42 10.52 -7.54
N THR A 112 3.52 10.09 -6.92
CA THR A 112 4.63 10.99 -6.57
C THR A 112 5.32 11.54 -7.82
N ILE A 113 5.62 10.70 -8.81
CA ILE A 113 6.26 11.13 -10.06
C ILE A 113 5.41 12.18 -10.77
N GLU A 114 4.11 11.94 -10.93
CA GLU A 114 3.19 12.88 -11.57
C GLU A 114 3.17 14.23 -10.85
N LYS A 115 2.99 14.22 -9.51
CA LYS A 115 2.98 15.44 -8.70
C LYS A 115 4.30 16.23 -8.78
N GLN A 116 5.44 15.53 -8.73
CA GLN A 116 6.74 16.18 -8.78
C GLN A 116 7.07 16.71 -10.17
N MET A 117 6.66 16.02 -11.24
CA MET A 117 6.81 16.50 -12.61
C MET A 117 5.96 17.75 -12.87
N THR A 118 4.69 17.76 -12.44
CA THR A 118 3.84 18.96 -12.52
C THR A 118 4.47 20.12 -11.75
N THR A 119 4.97 19.86 -10.54
CA THR A 119 5.66 20.88 -9.74
C THR A 119 6.91 21.43 -10.43
N LEU A 120 7.70 20.56 -11.05
CA LEU A 120 8.90 20.95 -11.80
C LEU A 120 8.54 21.88 -12.97
N ILE A 121 7.54 21.52 -13.76
CA ILE A 121 7.10 22.26 -14.95
C ILE A 121 6.53 23.62 -14.55
N GLU A 122 5.66 23.65 -13.55
CA GLU A 122 4.92 24.87 -13.18
C GLU A 122 5.70 25.81 -12.27
N ARG A 123 6.57 25.28 -11.39
CA ARG A 123 7.18 26.04 -10.29
C ARG A 123 8.71 25.98 -10.28
N GLY A 124 9.29 25.22 -11.20
CA GLY A 124 10.73 25.08 -11.35
C GLY A 124 11.37 24.11 -10.34
N PRO A 125 12.64 23.73 -10.58
CA PRO A 125 13.31 22.63 -9.89
C PRO A 125 13.52 22.84 -8.39
N ARG A 126 13.61 24.10 -7.92
CA ARG A 126 13.78 24.42 -6.49
C ARG A 126 12.58 24.02 -5.63
N ARG A 127 11.43 23.73 -6.23
CA ARG A 127 10.20 23.34 -5.53
C ARG A 127 9.94 21.84 -5.56
N VAL A 128 10.74 21.06 -6.29
CA VAL A 128 10.63 19.60 -6.32
C VAL A 128 11.11 19.03 -4.98
N LEU A 129 10.28 18.19 -4.38
CA LEU A 129 10.65 17.38 -3.23
C LEU A 129 11.48 16.19 -3.73
N LEU A 130 12.79 16.25 -3.49
CA LEU A 130 13.64 15.07 -3.60
C LEU A 130 13.41 14.24 -2.33
N SER A 131 12.72 13.10 -2.49
CA SER A 131 12.60 12.07 -1.45
C SER A 131 13.95 11.42 -1.19
#